data_AF-A0A2H5FHY4-F1
#
_entry.id   AF-A0A2H5FHY4-F1
#
_cell.length_a   1.000
_cell.length_b   1.000
_cell.length_c   1.000
_cell.angle_alpha   90.00
_cell.angle_beta   90.00
_cell.angle_gamma   90.00
#
_symmetry.space_group_name_H-M   'P 1'
#
loop_
_entity.id
_entity.type
_entity.pdbx_description
1 polymer ?
#
loop_
_entity_poly.entity_id
_entity_poly.type
_entity_poly.pdbx_seq_one_letter_code
_entity_poly.pdbx_strand_id
1 'polypeptide(L)'
;MTPITRRLQDMLSELPVHQVEKNILNGTFSESIKKLDPDFYRKVIPLHLVLSLEYSLLGQQLRAKFLSTHLFQQKEIEEQLITALMMAELLEHIHQYYLNVPREVVRLRQHQKLYRELLAELGKPLPGEPKKLETNPSFSQDVRNTTVFLNLYRLLFIRSKRAFDVIATLGTVSESYRNFVKILDKYTDPILADLAWIFFFPRLSVNLFLLVKHTLPGPWMSKEEKSLGLSVRFNAQMQRRWFELGNDSIWMTAGLINRFVLTGALAPFAIYVSIACFAMDIILSVTRAYIELSRLYELRKQYEAMRKETTSVEEIKSIEEHLEAINNQLNFEWLRLGSHMMTTTAIFLSMVVAAPILAFNPLVITIGAVCLVAVCFVNFALFQIIDESRPKDTLVMPQGGLSKLGFFAQKAQKEPILQPEKEHDVELKLLSSCSI
;
A
#
# COMPACT_ATOMS: atom_id res chain seq x y z
N MET A 1 -5.92 -16.02 -23.70
CA MET A 1 -6.68 -15.66 -22.47
C MET A 1 -5.70 -15.67 -21.32
N THR A 2 -5.61 -14.60 -20.54
CA THR A 2 -4.63 -14.51 -19.45
C THR A 2 -5.04 -15.38 -18.25
N PRO A 3 -4.08 -15.85 -17.43
CA PRO A 3 -4.38 -16.64 -16.22
C PRO A 3 -5.33 -15.94 -15.24
N ILE A 4 -5.21 -14.62 -15.12
CA ILE A 4 -6.10 -13.79 -14.29
C ILE A 4 -7.52 -13.77 -14.86
N THR A 5 -7.67 -13.63 -16.17
CA THR A 5 -8.99 -13.64 -16.83
C THR A 5 -9.70 -14.97 -16.59
N ARG A 6 -8.97 -16.09 -16.70
CA ARG A 6 -9.48 -17.43 -16.36
C ARG A 6 -9.98 -17.50 -14.92
N ARG A 7 -9.14 -17.10 -13.96
CA ARG A 7 -9.49 -17.13 -12.53
C ARG A 7 -10.69 -16.25 -12.20
N LEU A 8 -10.76 -15.05 -12.78
CA LEU A 8 -11.90 -14.15 -12.60
C LEU A 8 -13.18 -14.76 -13.15
N GLN A 9 -13.12 -15.45 -14.28
CA GLN A 9 -14.27 -16.16 -14.84
C GLN A 9 -14.72 -17.32 -13.94
N ASP A 10 -13.78 -18.10 -13.41
CA ASP A 10 -14.07 -19.22 -12.52
C ASP A 10 -14.69 -18.75 -11.18
N MET A 11 -14.19 -17.63 -10.66
CA MET A 11 -14.66 -17.04 -9.41
C MET A 11 -15.97 -16.26 -9.56
N LEU A 12 -16.14 -15.57 -10.70
CA LEU A 12 -17.20 -14.60 -10.95
C LEU A 12 -17.83 -14.89 -12.31
N SER A 13 -18.52 -16.03 -12.41
CA SER A 13 -19.17 -16.49 -13.64
C SER A 13 -20.23 -15.51 -14.20
N GLU A 14 -20.74 -14.62 -13.35
CA GLU A 14 -21.68 -13.54 -13.71
C GLU A 14 -21.00 -12.38 -14.47
N LEU A 15 -19.66 -12.29 -14.48
CA LEU A 15 -18.93 -11.31 -15.29
C LEU A 15 -18.93 -11.74 -16.78
N PRO A 16 -19.10 -10.79 -17.73
CA PRO A 16 -19.14 -11.09 -19.16
C PRO A 16 -17.73 -11.34 -19.75
N VAL A 17 -16.95 -12.23 -19.11
CA VAL A 17 -15.52 -12.46 -19.38
C VAL A 17 -15.26 -12.93 -20.82
N HIS A 18 -16.12 -13.82 -21.33
CA HIS A 18 -16.02 -14.38 -22.69
C HIS A 18 -16.14 -13.35 -23.83
N GLN A 19 -16.68 -12.17 -23.53
CA GLN A 19 -16.83 -11.08 -24.50
C GLN A 19 -15.96 -9.87 -24.13
N VAL A 20 -15.04 -9.98 -23.17
CA VAL A 20 -14.28 -8.85 -22.62
C VAL A 20 -13.54 -8.07 -23.68
N GLU A 21 -12.80 -8.73 -24.58
CA GLU A 21 -12.07 -8.03 -25.63
C GLU A 21 -13.02 -7.20 -26.51
N LYS A 22 -14.13 -7.79 -26.96
CA LYS A 22 -15.15 -7.09 -27.76
C LYS A 22 -15.85 -5.99 -26.96
N ASN A 23 -16.17 -6.23 -25.69
CA ASN A 23 -16.88 -5.30 -24.82
C ASN A 23 -16.01 -4.10 -24.43
N ILE A 24 -14.72 -4.32 -24.20
CA ILE A 24 -13.77 -3.24 -23.93
C ILE A 24 -13.53 -2.45 -25.21
N LEU A 25 -13.30 -3.11 -26.35
CA LEU A 25 -13.14 -2.43 -27.65
C LEU A 25 -14.35 -1.58 -28.02
N ASN A 26 -15.55 -2.02 -27.65
CA ASN A 26 -16.78 -1.27 -27.88
C ASN A 26 -17.13 -0.27 -26.76
N GLY A 27 -16.33 -0.19 -25.68
CA GLY A 27 -16.60 0.68 -24.52
C GLY A 27 -17.79 0.24 -23.65
N THR A 28 -18.32 -0.96 -23.82
CA THR A 28 -19.53 -1.47 -23.16
C THR A 28 -19.26 -2.17 -21.83
N PHE A 29 -18.01 -2.54 -21.50
CA PHE A 29 -17.70 -3.29 -20.27
C PHE A 29 -18.11 -2.53 -19.00
N SER A 30 -17.77 -1.24 -18.91
CA SER A 30 -18.21 -0.34 -17.84
C SER A 30 -19.73 -0.22 -17.72
N GLU A 31 -20.49 -0.39 -18.80
CA GLU A 31 -21.96 -0.43 -18.76
C GLU A 31 -22.47 -1.77 -18.27
N SER A 32 -21.85 -2.87 -18.69
CA SER A 32 -22.18 -4.21 -18.24
C SER A 32 -21.99 -4.37 -16.73
N ILE A 33 -20.90 -3.86 -16.16
CA ILE A 33 -20.67 -3.87 -14.71
C ILE A 33 -21.79 -3.13 -13.96
N LYS A 34 -22.23 -1.96 -14.46
CA LYS A 34 -23.31 -1.18 -13.83
C LYS A 34 -24.67 -1.89 -13.84
N LYS A 35 -24.87 -2.85 -14.75
CA LYS A 35 -26.10 -3.63 -14.87
C LYS A 35 -26.12 -4.88 -13.98
N LEU A 36 -24.99 -5.22 -13.34
CA LEU A 36 -24.90 -6.36 -12.44
C LEU A 36 -25.73 -6.12 -11.16
N ASP A 37 -26.35 -7.18 -10.67
CA ASP A 37 -27.25 -7.14 -9.52
C ASP A 37 -26.49 -6.90 -8.20
N PRO A 38 -27.10 -6.28 -7.17
CA PRO A 38 -26.48 -6.17 -5.84
C PRO A 38 -25.97 -7.49 -5.25
N ASP A 39 -26.60 -8.63 -5.55
CA ASP A 39 -26.15 -9.93 -5.04
C ASP A 39 -24.76 -10.32 -5.58
N PHE A 40 -24.41 -9.91 -6.80
CA PHE A 40 -23.05 -10.02 -7.31
C PHE A 40 -22.06 -9.27 -6.41
N TYR A 41 -22.36 -8.01 -6.10
CA TYR A 41 -21.47 -7.16 -5.32
C TYR A 41 -21.35 -7.60 -3.86
N ARG A 42 -22.40 -8.20 -3.29
CA ARG A 42 -22.32 -8.82 -1.96
C ARG A 42 -21.27 -9.94 -1.88
N LYS A 43 -21.06 -10.69 -2.98
CA LYS A 43 -20.01 -11.72 -3.09
C LYS A 43 -18.63 -11.13 -3.36
N VAL A 44 -18.55 -10.11 -4.21
CA VAL A 44 -17.29 -9.52 -4.68
C VAL A 44 -16.64 -8.60 -3.64
N ILE A 45 -17.43 -7.83 -2.90
CA ILE A 45 -16.91 -6.85 -1.93
C ILE A 45 -16.00 -7.48 -0.87
N PRO A 46 -16.33 -8.63 -0.25
CA PRO A 46 -15.41 -9.33 0.65
C PRO A 46 -14.05 -9.71 0.03
N LEU A 47 -13.97 -9.82 -1.30
CA LEU A 47 -12.79 -10.23 -2.05
C LEU A 47 -11.96 -9.04 -2.57
N HIS A 48 -12.39 -7.79 -2.33
CA HIS A 48 -11.77 -6.60 -2.91
C HIS A 48 -10.25 -6.48 -2.65
N LEU A 49 -9.77 -6.93 -1.48
CA LEU A 49 -8.34 -6.93 -1.16
C LEU A 49 -7.55 -7.93 -2.02
N VAL A 50 -8.12 -9.10 -2.29
CA VAL A 50 -7.49 -10.13 -3.15
C VAL A 50 -7.49 -9.66 -4.61
N LEU A 51 -8.60 -9.07 -5.07
CA LEU A 51 -8.69 -8.50 -6.42
C LEU A 51 -7.71 -7.33 -6.62
N SER A 52 -7.56 -6.47 -5.60
CA SER A 52 -6.60 -5.37 -5.64
C SER A 52 -5.14 -5.86 -5.66
N LEU A 53 -4.86 -6.95 -4.94
CA LEU A 53 -3.54 -7.59 -4.93
C LEU A 53 -3.21 -8.20 -6.30
N GLU A 54 -4.13 -8.97 -6.86
CA GLU A 54 -3.98 -9.58 -8.19
C GLU A 54 -3.81 -8.52 -9.29
N TYR A 55 -4.56 -7.42 -9.20
CA TYR A 55 -4.40 -6.26 -10.08
C TYR A 55 -3.01 -5.61 -9.94
N SER A 56 -2.52 -5.44 -8.70
CA SER A 56 -1.16 -4.93 -8.45
C SER A 56 -0.08 -5.85 -9.04
N LEU A 57 -0.23 -7.17 -8.89
CA LEU A 57 0.68 -8.15 -9.47
C LEU A 57 0.72 -8.05 -11.00
N LEU A 58 -0.45 -7.92 -11.65
CA LEU A 58 -0.53 -7.68 -13.09
C LEU A 58 0.18 -6.39 -13.51
N GLY A 59 0.01 -5.31 -12.73
CA GLY A 59 0.72 -4.05 -12.96
C GLY A 59 2.25 -4.22 -12.89
N GLN A 60 2.75 -4.97 -11.90
CA GLN A 60 4.18 -5.29 -11.78
C GLN A 60 4.69 -6.09 -12.97
N GLN A 61 3.94 -7.09 -13.44
CA GLN A 61 4.29 -7.88 -14.63
C GLN A 61 4.35 -7.02 -15.89
N LEU A 62 3.31 -6.22 -16.15
CA LEU A 62 3.28 -5.29 -17.28
C LEU A 62 4.48 -4.35 -17.23
N ARG A 63 4.81 -3.81 -16.04
CA ARG A 63 5.97 -2.94 -15.86
C ARG A 63 7.28 -3.64 -16.17
N ALA A 64 7.47 -4.87 -15.68
CA ALA A 64 8.66 -5.66 -15.99
C ALA A 64 8.79 -5.92 -17.51
N LYS A 65 7.68 -6.22 -18.20
CA LYS A 65 7.66 -6.40 -19.66
C LYS A 65 7.97 -5.12 -20.43
N PHE A 66 7.45 -3.97 -20.01
CA PHE A 66 7.76 -2.68 -20.66
C PHE A 66 9.19 -2.18 -20.42
N LEU A 67 9.82 -2.58 -19.30
CA LEU A 67 11.19 -2.20 -18.96
C LEU A 67 12.25 -3.17 -19.50
N SER A 68 11.87 -4.41 -19.84
CA SER A 68 12.81 -5.38 -20.37
C SER A 68 13.08 -5.15 -21.86
N THR A 69 14.29 -5.49 -22.27
CA THR A 69 14.78 -5.39 -23.66
C THR A 69 14.41 -6.60 -24.52
N HIS A 70 13.71 -7.57 -23.95
CA HIS A 70 13.29 -8.79 -24.65
C HIS A 70 12.12 -8.52 -25.61
N LEU A 71 12.14 -9.18 -26.76
CA LEU A 71 11.04 -9.15 -27.73
C LEU A 71 9.88 -10.01 -27.21
N PHE A 72 8.81 -9.36 -26.75
CA PHE A 72 7.57 -10.04 -26.37
C PHE A 72 6.61 -10.12 -27.56
N GLN A 73 5.74 -11.13 -27.55
CA GLN A 73 4.66 -11.22 -28.52
C GLN A 73 3.68 -10.08 -28.26
N GLN A 74 3.47 -9.22 -29.27
CA GLN A 74 2.57 -8.06 -29.17
C GLN A 74 1.18 -8.43 -28.65
N LYS A 75 0.66 -9.59 -29.09
CA LYS A 75 -0.65 -10.12 -28.69
C LYS A 75 -0.72 -10.40 -27.18
N GLU A 76 0.36 -10.85 -26.56
CA GLU A 76 0.38 -11.18 -25.13
C GLU A 76 0.31 -9.91 -24.26
N ILE A 77 1.09 -8.88 -24.61
CA ILE A 77 1.04 -7.56 -23.94
C ILE A 77 -0.36 -6.97 -24.08
N GLU A 78 -0.95 -7.10 -25.26
CA GLU A 78 -2.30 -6.60 -25.54
C GLU A 78 -3.35 -7.29 -24.66
N GLU A 79 -3.34 -8.63 -24.58
CA GLU A 79 -4.24 -9.39 -23.71
C GLU A 79 -4.06 -9.01 -22.22
N GLN A 80 -2.82 -8.77 -21.78
CA GLN A 80 -2.54 -8.33 -20.40
C GLN A 80 -3.03 -6.90 -20.13
N LEU A 81 -2.87 -5.97 -21.08
CA LEU A 81 -3.39 -4.60 -20.98
C LEU A 81 -4.92 -4.59 -20.94
N ILE A 82 -5.59 -5.39 -21.77
CA ILE A 82 -7.05 -5.56 -21.74
C ILE A 82 -7.49 -6.12 -20.40
N THR A 83 -6.79 -7.13 -19.88
CA THR A 83 -7.07 -7.70 -18.54
C THR A 83 -6.89 -6.64 -17.44
N ALA A 84 -5.83 -5.84 -17.51
CA ALA A 84 -5.55 -4.79 -16.52
C ALA A 84 -6.61 -3.68 -16.57
N LEU A 85 -7.04 -3.29 -17.77
CA LEU A 85 -8.12 -2.33 -17.96
C LEU A 85 -9.45 -2.85 -17.41
N MET A 86 -9.78 -4.11 -17.68
CA MET A 86 -10.96 -4.78 -17.13
C MET A 86 -10.97 -4.76 -15.59
N MET A 87 -9.87 -5.18 -14.96
CA MET A 87 -9.74 -5.16 -13.50
C MET A 87 -9.81 -3.74 -12.95
N ALA A 88 -9.20 -2.77 -13.63
CA ALA A 88 -9.22 -1.38 -13.19
C ALA A 88 -10.63 -0.78 -13.25
N GLU A 89 -11.45 -1.11 -14.26
CA GLU A 89 -12.85 -0.67 -14.35
C GLU A 89 -13.73 -1.33 -13.27
N LEU A 90 -13.55 -2.63 -13.03
CA LEU A 90 -14.27 -3.35 -11.97
C LEU A 90 -13.92 -2.79 -10.58
N LEU A 91 -12.63 -2.64 -10.29
CA LEU A 91 -12.14 -2.09 -9.03
C LEU A 91 -12.56 -0.63 -8.87
N GLU A 92 -12.57 0.18 -9.93
CA GLU A 92 -13.04 1.57 -9.86
C GLU A 92 -14.50 1.60 -9.42
N HIS A 93 -15.34 0.78 -10.06
CA HIS A 93 -16.77 0.71 -9.74
C HIS A 93 -17.00 0.29 -8.28
N ILE A 94 -16.29 -0.74 -7.82
CA ILE A 94 -16.30 -1.18 -6.41
C ILE A 94 -15.89 -0.05 -5.46
N HIS A 95 -14.76 0.61 -5.73
CA HIS A 95 -14.25 1.66 -4.85
C HIS A 95 -15.09 2.93 -4.87
N GLN A 96 -15.72 3.27 -6.00
CA GLN A 96 -16.53 4.46 -6.13
C GLN A 96 -17.90 4.29 -5.45
N TYR A 97 -18.62 3.22 -5.77
CA TYR A 97 -20.04 3.11 -5.42
C TYR A 97 -20.30 2.31 -4.14
N TYR A 98 -19.40 1.40 -3.76
CA TYR A 98 -19.62 0.45 -2.67
C TYR A 98 -18.69 0.63 -1.48
N LEU A 99 -17.39 0.91 -1.71
CA LEU A 99 -16.41 1.11 -0.62
C LEU A 99 -16.14 2.58 -0.28
N ASN A 100 -16.56 3.49 -1.17
CA ASN A 100 -16.37 4.94 -1.12
C ASN A 100 -14.92 5.33 -0.79
N VAL A 101 -14.00 5.05 -1.71
CA VAL A 101 -12.56 5.28 -1.56
C VAL A 101 -12.05 6.16 -2.72
N PRO A 102 -12.22 7.48 -2.63
CA PRO A 102 -11.92 8.39 -3.75
C PRO A 102 -10.49 8.28 -4.27
N ARG A 103 -9.50 8.08 -3.40
CA ARG A 103 -8.09 7.95 -3.79
C ARG A 103 -7.84 6.75 -4.72
N GLU A 104 -8.50 5.62 -4.48
CA GLU A 104 -8.33 4.43 -5.30
C GLU A 104 -9.00 4.62 -6.66
N VAL A 105 -10.17 5.28 -6.68
CA VAL A 105 -10.85 5.65 -7.93
C VAL A 105 -9.95 6.52 -8.80
N VAL A 106 -9.28 7.52 -8.22
CA VAL A 106 -8.37 8.40 -8.95
C VAL A 106 -7.17 7.64 -9.49
N ARG A 107 -6.52 6.83 -8.65
CA ARG A 107 -5.39 5.96 -9.07
C ARG A 107 -5.80 5.05 -10.22
N LEU A 108 -6.93 4.37 -10.10
CA LEU A 108 -7.43 3.43 -11.11
C LEU A 108 -7.78 4.13 -12.41
N ARG A 109 -8.40 5.32 -12.38
CA ARG A 109 -8.67 6.12 -13.59
C ARG A 109 -7.41 6.59 -14.30
N GLN A 110 -6.37 6.95 -13.55
CA GLN A 110 -5.07 7.28 -14.13
C GLN A 110 -4.47 6.06 -14.84
N HIS A 111 -4.55 4.88 -14.23
CA HIS A 111 -4.11 3.63 -14.87
C HIS A 111 -4.94 3.28 -16.10
N GLN A 112 -6.27 3.41 -16.03
CA GLN A 112 -7.15 3.20 -17.19
C GLN A 112 -6.77 4.11 -18.36
N LYS A 113 -6.53 5.41 -18.09
CA LYS A 113 -6.08 6.37 -19.12
C LYS A 113 -4.80 5.87 -19.78
N LEU A 114 -3.81 5.51 -18.97
CA LEU A 114 -2.52 5.01 -19.44
C LEU A 114 -2.64 3.71 -20.25
N TYR A 115 -3.48 2.75 -19.81
CA TYR A 115 -3.71 1.52 -20.56
C TYR A 115 -4.43 1.77 -21.89
N ARG A 116 -5.39 2.70 -21.94
CA ARG A 116 -6.07 3.10 -23.19
C ARG A 116 -5.11 3.76 -24.17
N GLU A 117 -4.22 4.63 -23.68
CA GLU A 117 -3.15 5.24 -24.48
C GLU A 117 -2.19 4.16 -25.04
N LEU A 118 -1.76 3.22 -24.21
CA LEU A 118 -0.90 2.10 -24.63
C LEU A 118 -1.59 1.21 -25.69
N LEU A 119 -2.87 0.91 -25.52
CA LEU A 119 -3.64 0.11 -26.49
C LEU A 119 -3.86 0.86 -27.81
N ALA A 120 -4.05 2.19 -27.77
CA ALA A 120 -4.15 3.02 -28.97
C ALA A 120 -2.85 2.96 -29.81
N GLU A 121 -1.68 3.00 -29.17
CA GLU A 121 -0.37 2.84 -29.85
C GLU A 121 -0.16 1.46 -30.47
N LEU A 122 -0.82 0.43 -29.92
CA LEU A 122 -0.84 -0.92 -30.47
C LEU A 122 -1.83 -1.08 -31.64
N GLY A 123 -2.54 -0.03 -32.02
CA GLY A 123 -3.51 -0.03 -33.13
C GLY A 123 -4.94 -0.37 -32.72
N LYS A 124 -5.25 -0.39 -31.42
CA LYS A 124 -6.60 -0.64 -30.88
C LYS A 124 -7.09 0.57 -30.06
N PRO A 125 -7.42 1.72 -30.68
CA PRO A 125 -7.94 2.87 -29.96
C PRO A 125 -9.28 2.53 -29.32
N LEU A 126 -9.42 2.86 -28.04
CA LEU A 126 -10.62 2.58 -27.26
C LEU A 126 -11.49 3.85 -27.13
N PRO A 127 -12.82 3.74 -27.26
CA PRO A 127 -13.71 4.87 -27.09
C PRO A 127 -13.82 5.30 -25.62
N GLY A 128 -13.81 6.60 -25.38
CA GLY A 128 -14.13 7.21 -24.08
C GLY A 128 -12.92 7.49 -23.17
N GLU A 129 -12.69 8.76 -22.89
CA GLU A 129 -11.77 9.16 -21.82
C GLU A 129 -12.40 8.89 -20.43
N PRO A 130 -11.60 8.43 -19.45
CA PRO A 130 -12.10 8.30 -18.09
C PRO A 130 -12.51 9.67 -17.56
N LYS A 131 -13.66 9.74 -16.88
CA LYS A 131 -14.17 11.00 -16.32
C LYS A 131 -13.14 11.60 -15.36
N LYS A 132 -12.67 12.81 -15.64
CA LYS A 132 -11.86 13.59 -14.70
C LYS A 132 -12.67 13.79 -13.43
N LEU A 133 -12.13 13.36 -12.29
CA LEU A 133 -12.70 13.69 -10.99
C LEU A 133 -11.88 14.84 -10.41
N GLU A 134 -12.54 15.87 -9.92
CA GLU A 134 -11.88 16.84 -9.04
C GLU A 134 -11.57 16.14 -7.71
N THR A 135 -10.28 16.01 -7.41
CA THR A 135 -9.81 15.47 -6.15
C THR A 135 -9.95 16.51 -5.05
N ASN A 136 -10.87 16.27 -4.13
CA ASN A 136 -10.82 16.92 -2.82
C ASN A 136 -9.80 16.18 -1.94
N PRO A 137 -8.95 16.90 -1.19
CA PRO A 137 -8.06 16.28 -0.22
C PRO A 137 -8.86 15.45 0.79
N SER A 138 -8.42 14.21 1.03
CA SER A 138 -9.08 13.33 1.98
C SER A 138 -8.51 13.59 3.36
N PHE A 139 -9.28 14.27 4.22
CA PHE A 139 -8.89 14.54 5.62
C PHE A 139 -8.43 13.27 6.35
N SER A 140 -9.08 12.12 6.11
CA SER A 140 -8.67 10.85 6.70
C SER A 140 -7.28 10.39 6.26
N GLN A 141 -6.92 10.67 5.01
CA GLN A 141 -5.60 10.36 4.49
C GLN A 141 -4.55 11.27 5.10
N ASP A 142 -4.86 12.57 5.23
CA ASP A 142 -3.95 13.54 5.82
C ASP A 142 -3.65 13.17 7.27
N VAL A 143 -4.69 12.86 8.06
CA VAL A 143 -4.52 12.36 9.43
C VAL A 143 -3.63 11.11 9.44
N ARG A 144 -3.89 10.11 8.60
CA ARG A 144 -3.08 8.89 8.54
C ARG A 144 -1.62 9.17 8.19
N ASN A 145 -1.35 9.99 7.18
CA ASN A 145 0.00 10.32 6.73
C ASN A 145 0.76 11.10 7.81
N THR A 146 0.13 12.10 8.39
CA THR A 146 0.69 12.87 9.50
C THR A 146 0.96 11.99 10.71
N THR A 147 0.06 11.08 11.07
CA THR A 147 0.29 10.11 12.16
C THR A 147 1.49 9.22 11.86
N VAL A 148 1.62 8.66 10.65
CA VAL A 148 2.77 7.80 10.30
C VAL A 148 4.09 8.56 10.43
N PHE A 149 4.15 9.78 9.91
CA PHE A 149 5.34 10.64 9.98
C PHE A 149 5.69 11.01 11.44
N LEU A 150 4.73 11.54 12.19
CA LEU A 150 4.94 11.98 13.57
C LEU A 150 5.22 10.81 14.53
N ASN A 151 4.70 9.61 14.26
CA ASN A 151 4.92 8.42 15.09
C ASN A 151 6.42 8.12 15.24
N LEU A 152 7.20 8.30 14.17
CA LEU A 152 8.63 8.03 14.17
C LEU A 152 9.38 8.93 15.16
N TYR A 153 9.16 10.24 15.06
CA TYR A 153 9.75 11.23 15.97
C TYR A 153 9.24 11.09 17.39
N ARG A 154 7.94 10.80 17.57
CA ARG A 154 7.35 10.55 18.89
C ARG A 154 8.07 9.39 19.58
N LEU A 155 8.25 8.27 18.88
CA LEU A 155 8.89 7.08 19.44
C LEU A 155 10.36 7.35 19.80
N LEU A 156 11.10 8.04 18.93
CA LEU A 156 12.48 8.43 19.22
C LEU A 156 12.55 9.30 20.48
N PHE A 157 11.73 10.36 20.55
CA PHE A 157 11.71 11.27 21.69
C PHE A 157 11.37 10.56 23.01
N ILE A 158 10.28 9.79 23.06
CA ILE A 158 9.85 9.06 24.26
C ILE A 158 10.92 8.07 24.72
N ARG A 159 11.53 7.32 23.79
CA ARG A 159 12.49 6.27 24.13
C ARG A 159 13.85 6.85 24.52
N SER A 160 14.29 7.94 23.88
CA SER A 160 15.49 8.69 24.29
C SER A 160 15.31 9.31 25.67
N LYS A 161 14.16 9.92 25.96
CA LYS A 161 13.85 10.46 27.30
C LYS A 161 13.97 9.36 28.36
N ARG A 162 13.33 8.21 28.13
CA ARG A 162 13.41 7.07 29.04
C ARG A 162 14.84 6.56 29.25
N ALA A 163 15.68 6.56 28.21
CA ALA A 163 17.08 6.19 28.36
C ALA A 163 17.82 7.17 29.28
N PHE A 164 17.56 8.48 29.16
CA PHE A 164 18.13 9.47 30.06
C PHE A 164 17.70 9.26 31.51
N ASP A 165 16.41 9.00 31.76
CA ASP A 165 15.89 8.71 33.10
C ASP A 165 16.62 7.52 33.74
N VAL A 166 16.74 6.42 32.99
CA VAL A 166 17.40 5.20 33.47
C VAL A 166 18.88 5.44 33.74
N ILE A 167 19.60 6.09 32.83
CA ILE A 167 21.02 6.41 33.01
C ILE A 167 21.22 7.30 34.23
N ALA A 168 20.30 8.24 34.50
CA ALA A 168 20.38 9.12 35.67
C ALA A 168 20.26 8.36 37.01
N THR A 169 19.73 7.14 37.02
CA THR A 169 19.66 6.30 38.22
C THR A 169 20.99 5.61 38.54
N LEU A 170 21.92 5.49 37.58
CA LEU A 170 23.21 4.84 37.79
C LEU A 170 24.05 5.61 38.81
N GLY A 171 24.59 4.93 39.82
CA GLY A 171 25.43 5.54 40.86
C GLY A 171 26.66 6.28 40.33
N THR A 172 27.10 5.97 39.11
CA THR A 172 28.33 6.47 38.48
C THR A 172 28.17 7.78 37.69
N VAL A 173 26.94 8.26 37.47
CA VAL A 173 26.73 9.50 36.68
C VAL A 173 26.98 10.77 37.49
N SER A 174 27.49 11.80 36.82
CA SER A 174 27.79 13.10 37.43
C SER A 174 26.54 13.79 37.96
N GLU A 175 26.70 14.63 38.99
CA GLU A 175 25.60 15.41 39.55
C GLU A 175 25.00 16.38 38.53
N SER A 176 25.83 16.96 37.67
CA SER A 176 25.40 17.82 36.55
C SER A 176 24.41 17.10 35.63
N TYR A 177 24.69 15.84 35.28
CA TYR A 177 23.80 15.03 34.46
C TYR A 177 22.45 14.78 35.15
N ARG A 178 22.46 14.42 36.45
CA ARG A 178 21.23 14.23 37.23
C ARG A 178 20.40 15.52 37.31
N ASN A 179 21.05 16.67 37.48
CA ASN A 179 20.36 17.96 37.50
C ASN A 179 19.77 18.31 36.13
N PHE A 180 20.48 18.02 35.03
CA PHE A 180 19.94 18.15 33.68
C PHE A 180 18.68 17.30 33.48
N VAL A 181 18.72 16.01 33.85
CA VAL A 181 17.57 15.10 33.71
C VAL A 181 16.38 15.56 34.56
N LYS A 182 16.61 16.01 35.81
CA LYS A 182 15.54 16.59 36.64
C LYS A 182 14.87 17.82 35.99
N ILE A 183 15.65 18.69 35.35
CA ILE A 183 15.10 19.83 34.62
C ILE A 183 14.29 19.34 33.41
N LEU A 184 14.82 18.37 32.67
CA LEU A 184 14.13 17.76 31.53
C LEU A 184 12.79 17.14 31.95
N ASP A 185 12.76 16.36 33.04
CA ASP A 185 11.56 15.70 33.57
C ASP A 185 10.46 16.70 33.90
N LYS A 186 10.81 17.80 34.57
CA LYS A 186 9.86 18.86 34.96
C LYS A 186 9.06 19.39 33.77
N TYR A 187 9.67 19.48 32.59
CA TYR A 187 9.01 19.99 31.39
C TYR A 187 8.43 18.87 30.52
N THR A 188 9.12 17.73 30.41
CA THR A 188 8.74 16.69 29.46
C THR A 188 7.69 15.74 30.00
N ASP A 189 7.67 15.41 31.30
CA ASP A 189 6.72 14.44 31.84
C ASP A 189 5.25 14.84 31.66
N PRO A 190 4.84 16.09 31.95
CA PRO A 190 3.46 16.51 31.71
C PRO A 190 3.08 16.38 30.23
N ILE A 191 3.98 16.82 29.34
CA ILE A 191 3.78 16.79 27.90
C ILE A 191 3.68 15.35 27.39
N LEU A 192 4.56 14.47 27.84
CA LEU A 192 4.60 13.07 27.43
C LEU A 192 3.35 12.31 27.88
N ALA A 193 2.86 12.59 29.09
CA ALA A 193 1.65 11.98 29.60
C ALA A 193 0.41 12.35 28.77
N ASP A 194 0.31 13.61 28.32
CA ASP A 194 -0.78 14.06 27.45
C ASP A 194 -0.60 13.57 26.00
N LEU A 195 0.63 13.58 25.48
CA LEU A 195 0.97 13.08 24.15
C LEU A 195 0.65 11.59 23.99
N ALA A 196 0.76 10.80 25.06
CA ALA A 196 0.53 9.35 25.05
C ALA A 196 -0.87 8.96 24.61
N TRP A 197 -1.89 9.80 24.81
CA TRP A 197 -3.26 9.53 24.37
C TRP A 197 -3.70 10.47 23.23
N ILE A 198 -3.33 11.76 23.27
CA ILE A 198 -3.68 12.75 22.23
C ILE A 198 -3.16 12.30 20.87
N PHE A 199 -2.00 11.67 20.80
CA PHE A 199 -1.44 11.20 19.55
C PHE A 199 -2.36 10.22 18.80
N PHE A 200 -3.01 9.30 19.52
CA PHE A 200 -3.83 8.24 18.91
C PHE A 200 -5.27 8.70 18.66
N PHE A 201 -5.73 9.73 19.37
CA PHE A 201 -7.11 10.21 19.31
C PHE A 201 -7.59 10.61 17.90
N PRO A 202 -6.85 11.42 17.10
CA PRO A 202 -7.31 11.81 15.77
C PRO A 202 -7.51 10.62 14.83
N ARG A 203 -6.55 9.69 14.77
CA ARG A 203 -6.62 8.52 13.89
C ARG A 203 -7.73 7.56 14.32
N LEU A 204 -7.87 7.33 15.62
CA LEU A 204 -8.95 6.52 16.18
C LEU A 204 -10.33 7.11 15.84
N SER A 205 -10.51 8.41 16.08
CA SER A 205 -11.77 9.12 15.87
C SER A 205 -12.21 9.07 14.41
N VAL A 206 -11.28 9.32 13.48
CA VAL A 206 -11.56 9.25 12.04
C VAL A 206 -11.92 7.84 11.61
N ASN A 207 -11.18 6.82 12.06
CA ASN A 207 -11.45 5.43 11.69
C ASN A 207 -12.78 4.93 12.28
N LEU A 208 -13.13 5.31 13.52
CA LEU A 208 -14.42 5.01 14.13
C LEU A 208 -15.56 5.73 13.39
N PHE A 209 -15.40 7.01 13.08
CA PHE A 209 -16.38 7.77 12.31
C PHE A 209 -16.64 7.13 10.95
N LEU A 210 -15.59 6.76 10.21
CA LEU A 210 -15.74 6.09 8.92
C LEU A 210 -16.38 4.71 9.06
N LEU A 211 -16.02 3.93 10.08
CA LEU A 211 -16.66 2.64 10.35
C LEU A 211 -18.17 2.81 10.55
N VAL A 212 -18.59 3.76 11.40
CA VAL A 212 -20.01 4.04 11.67
C VAL A 212 -20.71 4.59 10.44
N LYS A 213 -20.13 5.60 9.78
CA LYS A 213 -20.66 6.23 8.56
C LYS A 213 -20.96 5.21 7.47
N HIS A 214 -20.07 4.25 7.25
CA HIS A 214 -20.22 3.26 6.18
C HIS A 214 -20.97 1.99 6.62
N THR A 215 -21.21 1.80 7.92
CA THR A 215 -22.00 0.66 8.42
C THR A 215 -23.49 1.01 8.56
N LEU A 216 -23.80 2.17 9.15
CA LEU A 216 -25.18 2.58 9.41
C LEU A 216 -25.78 3.25 8.16
N PRO A 217 -26.93 2.77 7.65
CA PRO A 217 -27.58 3.40 6.51
C PRO A 217 -28.07 4.81 6.87
N GLY A 218 -27.74 5.80 6.05
CA GLY A 218 -28.15 7.20 6.25
C GLY A 218 -28.24 7.98 4.93
N PRO A 219 -28.64 9.26 4.97
CA PRO A 219 -28.77 10.10 3.78
C PRO A 219 -27.43 10.33 3.04
N TRP A 220 -26.29 10.20 3.74
CA TRP A 220 -24.95 10.34 3.16
C TRP A 220 -24.48 9.15 2.32
N MET A 221 -25.23 8.05 2.33
CA MET A 221 -24.82 6.78 1.71
C MET A 221 -25.57 6.56 0.39
N SER A 222 -24.83 6.14 -0.63
CA SER A 222 -25.34 5.86 -1.97
C SER A 222 -26.35 4.71 -1.97
N LYS A 223 -27.15 4.59 -3.04
CA LYS A 223 -28.13 3.50 -3.17
C LYS A 223 -27.41 2.16 -3.33
N GLU A 224 -26.29 2.18 -4.04
CA GLU A 224 -25.41 1.06 -4.31
C GLU A 224 -24.76 0.56 -3.01
N GLU A 225 -24.20 1.44 -2.18
CA GLU A 225 -23.63 1.05 -0.89
C GLU A 225 -24.70 0.47 0.05
N LYS A 226 -25.90 1.08 0.08
CA LYS A 226 -27.04 0.59 0.89
C LYS A 226 -27.48 -0.82 0.51
N SER A 227 -27.38 -1.21 -0.77
CA SER A 227 -27.88 -2.49 -1.26
C SER A 227 -27.07 -3.70 -0.73
N LEU A 228 -25.84 -3.49 -0.26
CA LEU A 228 -24.98 -4.56 0.28
C LEU A 228 -25.49 -5.17 1.60
N GLY A 229 -26.34 -4.46 2.34
CA GLY A 229 -26.73 -4.86 3.69
C GLY A 229 -25.70 -4.50 4.76
N LEU A 230 -26.09 -4.56 6.03
CA LEU A 230 -25.27 -4.07 7.15
C LEU A 230 -24.02 -4.93 7.39
N SER A 231 -24.16 -6.26 7.37
CA SER A 231 -23.05 -7.19 7.66
C SER A 231 -21.91 -7.06 6.65
N VAL A 232 -22.23 -7.02 5.35
CA VAL A 232 -21.23 -6.90 4.28
C VAL A 232 -20.49 -5.56 4.39
N ARG A 233 -21.22 -4.46 4.62
CA ARG A 233 -20.62 -3.13 4.81
C ARG A 233 -19.69 -3.08 6.02
N PHE A 234 -20.14 -3.58 7.17
CA PHE A 234 -19.34 -3.64 8.38
C PHE A 234 -18.06 -4.45 8.16
N ASN A 235 -18.18 -5.66 7.59
CA ASN A 235 -17.04 -6.51 7.32
C ASN A 235 -16.05 -5.84 6.34
N ALA A 236 -16.54 -5.23 5.27
CA ALA A 236 -15.70 -4.52 4.30
C ALA A 236 -14.92 -3.36 4.93
N GLN A 237 -15.54 -2.59 5.84
CA GLN A 237 -14.84 -1.53 6.56
C GLN A 237 -13.88 -2.08 7.62
N MET A 238 -14.25 -3.14 8.32
CA MET A 238 -13.38 -3.81 9.28
C MET A 238 -12.13 -4.37 8.63
N GLN A 239 -12.25 -5.08 7.50
CA GLN A 239 -11.10 -5.60 6.74
C GLN A 239 -10.03 -4.54 6.44
N ARG A 240 -10.44 -3.27 6.30
CA ARG A 240 -9.55 -2.15 5.98
C ARG A 240 -8.97 -1.43 7.21
N ARG A 241 -9.68 -1.42 8.35
CA ARG A 241 -9.39 -0.52 9.47
C ARG A 241 -9.05 -1.22 10.78
N TRP A 242 -9.38 -2.50 10.91
CA TRP A 242 -9.41 -3.16 12.22
C TRP A 242 -8.05 -3.15 12.93
N PHE A 243 -6.94 -3.27 12.20
CA PHE A 243 -5.62 -3.21 12.82
C PHE A 243 -5.26 -1.81 13.34
N GLU A 244 -5.64 -0.75 12.62
CA GLU A 244 -5.42 0.63 13.06
C GLU A 244 -6.32 0.92 14.27
N LEU A 245 -7.60 0.55 14.19
CA LEU A 245 -8.56 0.66 15.29
C LEU A 245 -8.09 -0.08 16.54
N GLY A 246 -7.63 -1.33 16.38
CA GLY A 246 -7.16 -2.16 17.49
C GLY A 246 -5.94 -1.56 18.18
N ASN A 247 -4.91 -1.19 17.41
CA ASN A 247 -3.70 -0.56 17.94
C ASN A 247 -4.00 0.78 18.62
N ASP A 248 -4.75 1.67 17.97
CA ASP A 248 -5.07 3.00 18.50
C ASP A 248 -5.92 2.91 19.77
N SER A 249 -6.89 2.00 19.83
CA SER A 249 -7.74 1.82 21.00
C SER A 249 -6.95 1.38 22.22
N ILE A 250 -6.02 0.43 22.06
CA ILE A 250 -5.17 -0.07 23.14
C ILE A 250 -4.26 1.05 23.65
N TRP A 251 -3.55 1.73 22.75
CA TRP A 251 -2.60 2.77 23.14
C TRP A 251 -3.27 4.02 23.69
N MET A 252 -4.42 4.44 23.15
CA MET A 252 -5.19 5.54 23.72
C MET A 252 -5.67 5.20 25.13
N THR A 253 -6.23 4.01 25.33
CA THR A 253 -6.71 3.55 26.64
C THR A 253 -5.57 3.48 27.66
N ALA A 254 -4.42 2.94 27.26
CA ALA A 254 -3.23 2.91 28.10
C ALA A 254 -2.74 4.32 28.47
N GLY A 255 -2.73 5.26 27.52
CA GLY A 255 -2.39 6.65 27.77
C GLY A 255 -3.35 7.32 28.77
N LEU A 256 -4.66 7.09 28.64
CA LEU A 256 -5.66 7.60 29.59
C LEU A 256 -5.50 6.99 30.99
N ILE A 257 -5.28 5.67 31.09
CA ILE A 257 -5.02 4.99 32.36
C ILE A 257 -3.76 5.56 33.02
N ASN A 258 -2.67 5.71 32.27
CA ASN A 258 -1.42 6.25 32.79
C ASN A 258 -1.58 7.71 33.26
N ARG A 259 -2.36 8.52 32.53
CA ARG A 259 -2.53 9.94 32.85
C ARG A 259 -3.47 10.19 34.02
N PHE A 260 -4.59 9.48 34.09
CA PHE A 260 -5.68 9.80 35.03
C PHE A 260 -5.80 8.82 36.20
N VAL A 261 -5.30 7.59 36.05
CA VAL A 261 -5.44 6.54 37.08
C VAL A 261 -4.10 6.27 37.76
N LEU A 262 -3.04 6.01 36.99
CA LEU A 262 -1.72 5.65 37.52
C LEU A 262 -0.88 6.88 37.85
N THR A 263 -1.34 7.69 38.78
CA THR A 263 -0.66 8.91 39.25
C THR A 263 -0.19 8.78 40.70
N GLY A 264 0.72 9.67 41.14
CA GLY A 264 1.26 9.66 42.50
C GLY A 264 1.93 8.34 42.85
N ALA A 265 1.50 7.70 43.94
CA ALA A 265 2.05 6.42 44.38
C ALA A 265 1.84 5.26 43.39
N LEU A 266 0.87 5.38 42.47
CA LEU A 266 0.58 4.35 41.46
C LEU A 266 1.39 4.54 40.16
N ALA A 267 2.10 5.66 39.99
CA ALA A 267 2.88 5.95 38.79
C ALA A 267 3.88 4.85 38.39
N PRO A 268 4.57 4.16 39.33
CA PRO A 268 5.48 3.07 38.98
C PRO A 268 4.81 1.90 38.23
N PHE A 269 3.49 1.74 38.32
CA PHE A 269 2.77 0.66 37.64
C PHE A 269 2.55 0.91 36.14
N ALA A 270 2.70 2.15 35.67
CA ALA A 270 2.48 2.52 34.26
C ALA A 270 3.39 1.75 33.28
N ILE A 271 4.57 1.33 33.76
CA ILE A 271 5.50 0.52 32.96
C ILE A 271 4.94 -0.87 32.63
N TYR A 272 4.17 -1.49 33.53
CA TYR A 272 3.58 -2.81 33.30
C TYR A 272 2.41 -2.74 32.33
N VAL A 273 1.61 -1.66 32.39
CA VAL A 273 0.59 -1.38 31.36
C VAL A 273 1.27 -1.22 29.99
N SER A 274 2.38 -0.51 29.91
CA SER A 274 3.14 -0.33 28.67
C SER A 274 3.70 -1.65 28.14
N ILE A 275 4.23 -2.51 29.01
CA ILE A 275 4.71 -3.86 28.65
C ILE A 275 3.56 -4.70 28.09
N ALA A 276 2.38 -4.67 28.71
CA ALA A 276 1.19 -5.36 28.22
C ALA A 276 0.75 -4.85 26.83
N CYS A 277 0.80 -3.53 26.60
CA CYS A 277 0.51 -2.95 25.29
C CYS A 277 1.50 -3.43 24.21
N PHE A 278 2.79 -3.53 24.53
CA PHE A 278 3.77 -4.09 23.59
C PHE A 278 3.56 -5.58 23.32
N ALA A 279 3.10 -6.36 24.30
CA ALA A 279 2.71 -7.75 24.06
C ALA A 279 1.52 -7.82 23.08
N MET A 280 0.53 -6.92 23.23
CA MET A 280 -0.58 -6.80 22.29
C MET A 280 -0.13 -6.37 20.89
N ASP A 281 0.86 -5.48 20.79
CA ASP A 281 1.45 -5.11 19.49
C ASP A 281 2.08 -6.31 18.78
N ILE A 282 2.76 -7.22 19.52
CA ILE A 282 3.26 -8.47 18.94
C ILE A 282 2.09 -9.30 18.39
N ILE A 283 1.04 -9.51 19.18
CA ILE A 283 -0.14 -10.30 18.77
C ILE A 283 -0.79 -9.69 17.52
N LEU A 284 -0.98 -8.37 17.49
CA LEU A 284 -1.52 -7.66 16.33
C LEU A 284 -0.59 -7.78 15.11
N SER A 285 0.73 -7.67 15.30
CA SER A 285 1.71 -7.80 14.22
C SER A 285 1.74 -9.22 13.64
N VAL A 286 1.72 -10.25 14.49
CA VAL A 286 1.67 -11.67 14.08
C VAL A 286 0.37 -11.96 13.34
N THR A 287 -0.76 -11.47 13.87
CA THR A 287 -2.07 -11.67 13.24
C THR A 287 -2.13 -10.97 11.87
N ARG A 288 -1.54 -9.77 11.75
CA ARG A 288 -1.40 -9.08 10.47
C ARG A 288 -0.56 -9.87 9.48
N ALA A 289 0.60 -10.33 9.93
CA ALA A 289 1.48 -11.12 9.09
C ALA A 289 0.79 -12.39 8.60
N TYR A 290 0.10 -13.11 9.49
CA TYR A 290 -0.67 -14.30 9.15
C TYR A 290 -1.73 -14.00 8.09
N ILE A 291 -2.61 -13.01 8.31
CA ILE A 291 -3.71 -12.72 7.39
C ILE A 291 -3.20 -12.24 6.01
N GLU A 292 -2.20 -11.36 5.98
CA GLU A 292 -1.68 -10.82 4.72
C GLU A 292 -0.90 -11.89 3.93
N LEU A 293 -0.05 -12.68 4.59
CA LEU A 293 0.67 -13.77 3.93
C LEU A 293 -0.27 -14.90 3.51
N SER A 294 -1.25 -15.28 4.33
CA SER A 294 -2.22 -16.31 3.96
C SER A 294 -3.01 -15.96 2.69
N ARG A 295 -3.34 -14.69 2.46
CA ARG A 295 -3.98 -14.27 1.20
C ARG A 295 -3.09 -14.54 -0.01
N LEU A 296 -1.79 -14.25 0.09
CA LEU A 296 -0.81 -14.51 -0.97
C LEU A 296 -0.57 -16.00 -1.18
N TYR A 297 -0.45 -16.79 -0.10
CA TYR A 297 -0.29 -18.24 -0.20
C TYR A 297 -1.52 -18.91 -0.81
N GLU A 298 -2.72 -18.48 -0.43
CA GLU A 298 -3.95 -19.00 -1.03
C GLU A 298 -4.05 -18.63 -2.51
N LEU A 299 -3.71 -17.39 -2.89
CA LEU A 299 -3.63 -16.98 -4.28
C LEU A 299 -2.61 -17.83 -5.06
N ARG A 300 -1.42 -18.03 -4.50
CA ARG A 300 -0.38 -18.90 -5.09
C ARG A 300 -0.88 -20.32 -5.30
N LYS A 301 -1.53 -20.90 -4.28
CA LYS A 301 -2.08 -22.26 -4.33
C LYS A 301 -3.12 -22.41 -5.45
N GLN A 302 -3.97 -21.40 -5.65
CA GLN A 302 -4.95 -21.38 -6.74
C GLN A 302 -4.26 -21.40 -8.12
N TYR A 303 -3.21 -20.61 -8.31
CA TYR A 303 -2.42 -20.63 -9.56
C TYR A 303 -1.62 -21.92 -9.76
N GLU A 304 -1.10 -22.53 -8.68
CA GLU A 304 -0.46 -23.83 -8.76
C GLU A 304 -1.45 -24.95 -9.14
N ALA A 305 -2.70 -24.88 -8.67
CA ALA A 305 -3.75 -25.79 -9.10
C ALA A 305 -4.10 -25.59 -10.59
N MET A 306 -4.28 -24.34 -11.02
CA MET A 306 -4.52 -23.98 -12.42
C MET A 306 -3.40 -24.49 -13.34
N ARG A 307 -2.12 -24.38 -12.91
CA ARG A 307 -0.97 -24.92 -13.66
C ARG A 307 -1.07 -26.43 -13.86
N LYS A 308 -1.51 -27.19 -12.84
CA LYS A 308 -1.63 -28.66 -12.90
C LYS A 308 -2.77 -29.13 -13.82
N GLU A 309 -3.84 -28.35 -13.91
CA GLU A 309 -5.00 -28.63 -14.75
C GLU A 309 -4.79 -28.24 -16.23
N THR A 310 -3.77 -27.42 -16.50
CA THR A 310 -3.53 -26.85 -17.82
C THR A 310 -2.61 -27.74 -18.65
N THR A 311 -2.99 -27.99 -19.90
CA THR A 311 -2.20 -28.78 -20.86
C THR A 311 -1.47 -27.95 -21.92
N SER A 312 -1.88 -26.69 -22.14
CA SER A 312 -1.22 -25.77 -23.07
C SER A 312 0.11 -25.26 -22.50
N VAL A 313 1.19 -25.38 -23.29
CA VAL A 313 2.54 -24.95 -22.91
C VAL A 313 2.60 -23.43 -22.76
N GLU A 314 1.93 -22.69 -23.62
CA GLU A 314 1.88 -21.22 -23.59
C GLU A 314 1.18 -20.72 -22.32
N GLU A 315 0.06 -21.34 -21.95
CA GLU A 315 -0.68 -20.99 -20.74
C GLU A 315 0.10 -21.38 -19.48
N ILE A 316 0.76 -22.53 -19.46
CA ILE A 316 1.67 -22.93 -18.36
C ILE A 316 2.76 -21.88 -18.17
N LYS A 317 3.41 -21.42 -19.24
CA LYS A 317 4.44 -20.38 -19.17
C LYS A 317 3.89 -19.08 -18.58
N SER A 318 2.71 -18.64 -19.03
CA SER A 318 2.07 -17.43 -18.49
C SER A 318 1.71 -17.55 -17.01
N ILE A 319 1.24 -18.73 -16.57
CA ILE A 319 0.98 -19.02 -15.17
C ILE A 319 2.28 -19.01 -14.36
N GLU A 320 3.38 -19.55 -14.88
CA GLU A 320 4.69 -19.54 -14.23
C GLU A 320 5.23 -18.12 -14.04
N GLU A 321 5.12 -17.26 -15.05
CA GLU A 321 5.47 -15.83 -14.93
C GLU A 321 4.62 -15.12 -13.85
N HIS A 322 3.36 -15.53 -13.68
CA HIS A 322 2.49 -15.00 -12.63
C HIS A 322 2.83 -15.54 -11.24
N LEU A 323 3.17 -16.82 -11.14
CA LEU A 323 3.69 -17.42 -9.91
C LEU A 323 5.01 -16.78 -9.48
N GLU A 324 5.89 -16.41 -10.41
CA GLU A 324 7.10 -15.67 -10.11
C GLU A 324 6.80 -14.29 -9.53
N ALA A 325 5.86 -13.54 -10.13
CA ALA A 325 5.41 -12.26 -9.59
C ALA A 325 4.83 -12.40 -8.16
N ILE A 326 4.03 -13.45 -7.92
CA ILE A 326 3.51 -13.77 -6.58
C ILE A 326 4.65 -14.09 -5.60
N ASN A 327 5.65 -14.86 -6.01
CA ASN A 327 6.80 -15.20 -5.16
C ASN A 327 7.65 -13.96 -4.82
N ASN A 328 7.84 -13.06 -5.79
CA ASN A 328 8.52 -11.78 -5.54
C ASN A 328 7.75 -10.91 -4.55
N GLN A 329 6.42 -10.84 -4.67
CA GLN A 329 5.58 -10.16 -3.69
C GLN A 329 5.66 -10.83 -2.32
N LEU A 330 5.62 -12.17 -2.25
CA LEU A 330 5.77 -12.93 -0.99
C LEU A 330 7.10 -12.62 -0.29
N ASN A 331 8.21 -12.59 -1.03
CA ASN A 331 9.52 -12.26 -0.48
C ASN A 331 9.55 -10.84 0.10
N PHE A 332 8.97 -9.87 -0.63
CA PHE A 332 8.82 -8.51 -0.13
C PHE A 332 7.94 -8.44 1.12
N GLU A 333 6.81 -9.13 1.14
CA GLU A 333 5.91 -9.12 2.31
C GLU A 333 6.54 -9.79 3.52
N TRP A 334 7.31 -10.86 3.34
CA TRP A 334 8.12 -11.47 4.41
C TRP A 334 9.14 -10.49 4.97
N LEU A 335 9.85 -9.75 4.12
CA LEU A 335 10.78 -8.72 4.57
C LEU A 335 10.05 -7.62 5.36
N ARG A 336 8.96 -7.07 4.82
CA ARG A 336 8.19 -5.98 5.43
C ARG A 336 7.54 -6.37 6.76
N LEU A 337 6.76 -7.45 6.75
CA LEU A 337 6.00 -7.91 7.92
C LEU A 337 6.92 -8.58 8.94
N GLY A 338 7.90 -9.35 8.49
CA GLY A 338 8.92 -9.97 9.34
C GLY A 338 9.77 -8.93 10.06
N SER A 339 10.21 -7.87 9.37
CA SER A 339 10.95 -6.77 10.01
C SER A 339 10.11 -6.04 11.06
N HIS A 340 8.83 -5.79 10.78
CA HIS A 340 7.93 -5.16 11.74
C HIS A 340 7.70 -6.06 12.97
N MET A 341 7.53 -7.36 12.77
CA MET A 341 7.38 -8.32 13.85
C MET A 341 8.67 -8.42 14.70
N MET A 342 9.83 -8.53 14.07
CA MET A 342 11.13 -8.59 14.77
C MET A 342 11.40 -7.34 15.60
N THR A 343 11.17 -6.16 15.02
CA THR A 343 11.37 -4.89 15.74
C THR A 343 10.42 -4.74 16.92
N THR A 344 9.14 -5.10 16.75
CA THR A 344 8.13 -5.05 17.82
C THR A 344 8.46 -6.03 18.96
N THR A 345 8.89 -7.25 18.63
CA THR A 345 9.35 -8.23 19.62
C THR A 345 10.60 -7.76 20.35
N ALA A 346 11.57 -7.18 19.65
CA ALA A 346 12.78 -6.63 20.26
C ALA A 346 12.47 -5.47 21.21
N ILE A 347 11.51 -4.61 20.86
CA ILE A 347 11.00 -3.53 21.73
C ILE A 347 10.38 -4.12 23.00
N PHE A 348 9.49 -5.11 22.86
CA PHE A 348 8.87 -5.78 24.01
C PHE A 348 9.91 -6.38 24.95
N LEU A 349 10.87 -7.14 24.42
CA LEU A 349 11.95 -7.75 25.21
C LEU A 349 12.79 -6.67 25.91
N SER A 350 13.15 -5.59 25.20
CA SER A 350 13.87 -4.45 25.78
C SER A 350 13.10 -3.79 26.93
N MET A 351 11.78 -3.68 26.78
CA MET A 351 10.89 -3.14 27.81
C MET A 351 10.76 -4.04 29.04
N VAL A 352 10.74 -5.36 28.85
CA VAL A 352 10.76 -6.34 29.95
C VAL A 352 12.08 -6.26 30.71
N VAL A 353 13.22 -6.21 30.02
CA VAL A 353 14.55 -6.04 30.63
C VAL A 353 14.67 -4.71 31.37
N ALA A 354 14.06 -3.65 30.84
CA ALA A 354 14.01 -2.33 31.46
C ALA A 354 12.93 -2.19 32.56
N ALA A 355 12.31 -3.28 33.02
CA ALA A 355 11.28 -3.24 34.05
C ALA A 355 11.91 -3.07 35.46
N PRO A 356 11.30 -2.28 36.37
CA PRO A 356 11.84 -2.05 37.71
C PRO A 356 11.95 -3.31 38.58
N ILE A 357 11.17 -4.36 38.30
CA ILE A 357 11.28 -5.65 39.01
C ILE A 357 12.64 -6.33 38.79
N LEU A 358 13.34 -5.98 37.69
CA LEU A 358 14.68 -6.47 37.39
C LEU A 358 15.78 -5.48 37.86
N ALA A 359 15.42 -4.49 38.70
CA ALA A 359 16.35 -3.48 39.23
C ALA A 359 17.36 -4.00 40.27
N PHE A 360 17.44 -5.31 40.50
CA PHE A 360 18.47 -5.91 41.35
C PHE A 360 19.89 -5.56 40.84
N ASN A 361 20.03 -5.27 39.54
CA ASN A 361 21.25 -4.73 38.96
C ASN A 361 20.93 -3.54 38.03
N PRO A 362 21.33 -2.30 38.38
CA PRO A 362 21.10 -1.11 37.55
C PRO A 362 21.66 -1.20 36.12
N LEU A 363 22.69 -2.02 35.89
CA LEU A 363 23.24 -2.26 34.56
C LEU A 363 22.24 -2.98 33.66
N VAL A 364 21.45 -3.91 34.19
CA VAL A 364 20.46 -4.68 33.41
C VAL A 364 19.38 -3.76 32.85
N ILE A 365 18.84 -2.86 33.67
CA ILE A 365 17.83 -1.89 33.23
C ILE A 365 18.43 -0.93 32.19
N THR A 366 19.68 -0.51 32.39
CA THR A 366 20.39 0.36 31.44
C THR A 366 20.57 -0.32 30.09
N ILE A 367 20.96 -1.60 30.06
CA ILE A 367 21.05 -2.38 28.82
C ILE A 367 19.70 -2.41 28.12
N GLY A 368 18.61 -2.70 28.84
CA GLY A 368 17.25 -2.69 28.27
C GLY A 368 16.88 -1.34 27.66
N ALA A 369 17.19 -0.23 28.33
CA ALA A 369 16.90 1.12 27.85
C ALA A 369 17.74 1.50 26.61
N VAL A 370 19.02 1.14 26.58
CA VAL A 370 19.91 1.36 25.43
C VAL A 370 19.47 0.51 24.24
N CYS A 371 19.14 -0.77 24.46
CA CYS A 371 18.58 -1.65 23.43
C CYS A 371 17.29 -1.07 22.84
N LEU A 372 16.40 -0.51 23.67
CA LEU A 372 15.16 0.12 23.19
C LEU A 372 15.43 1.28 22.22
N VAL A 373 16.42 2.13 22.51
CA VAL A 373 16.85 3.22 21.62
C VAL A 373 17.52 2.67 20.36
N ALA A 374 18.41 1.69 20.49
CA ALA A 374 19.08 1.07 19.35
C ALA A 374 18.09 0.44 18.35
N VAL A 375 17.05 -0.25 18.84
CA VAL A 375 15.99 -0.80 17.99
C VAL A 375 15.22 0.29 17.25
N CYS A 376 15.12 1.52 17.78
CA CYS A 376 14.52 2.64 17.04
C CYS A 376 15.35 3.03 15.82
N PHE A 377 16.66 3.13 15.98
CA PHE A 377 17.57 3.47 14.89
C PHE A 377 17.56 2.38 13.82
N VAL A 378 17.57 1.11 14.23
CA VAL A 378 17.40 -0.03 13.31
C VAL A 378 16.07 0.08 12.56
N ASN A 379 14.96 0.35 13.25
CA ASN A 379 13.67 0.52 12.61
C ASN A 379 13.63 1.71 11.63
N PHE A 380 14.34 2.80 11.94
CA PHE A 380 14.48 3.96 11.04
C PHE A 380 15.22 3.58 9.75
N ALA A 381 16.34 2.87 9.86
CA ALA A 381 17.09 2.40 8.70
C ALA A 381 16.30 1.37 7.87
N LEU A 382 15.65 0.40 8.53
CA LEU A 382 14.81 -0.59 7.86
C LEU A 382 13.65 0.04 7.10
N PHE A 383 13.07 1.14 7.61
CA PHE A 383 11.98 1.83 6.92
C PHE A 383 12.40 2.30 5.52
N GLN A 384 13.62 2.86 5.37
CA GLN A 384 14.14 3.29 4.06
C GLN A 384 14.37 2.10 3.12
N ILE A 385 15.02 1.04 3.61
CA ILE A 385 15.30 -0.18 2.84
C ILE A 385 14.00 -0.83 2.34
N ILE A 386 12.99 -0.93 3.20
CA ILE A 386 11.69 -1.51 2.86
C ILE A 386 10.96 -0.65 1.82
N ASP A 387 11.02 0.68 1.93
CA ASP A 387 10.35 1.57 0.98
C ASP A 387 11.00 1.49 -0.41
N GLU A 388 12.33 1.43 -0.47
CA GLU A 388 13.10 1.24 -1.71
C GLU A 388 12.86 -0.14 -2.36
N SER A 389 12.72 -1.18 -1.53
CA SER A 389 12.50 -2.56 -1.99
C SER A 389 11.06 -2.84 -2.43
N ARG A 390 10.14 -1.87 -2.28
CA ARG A 390 8.72 -2.07 -2.62
C ARG A 390 8.56 -2.33 -4.11
N PRO A 391 7.94 -3.45 -4.52
CA PRO A 391 7.56 -3.67 -5.91
C PRO A 391 6.64 -2.56 -6.39
N LYS A 392 7.06 -1.79 -7.41
CA LYS A 392 6.20 -0.74 -7.98
C LYS A 392 5.30 -1.34 -9.04
N ASP A 393 4.00 -1.20 -8.83
CA ASP A 393 2.89 -1.70 -9.64
C ASP A 393 2.45 -0.70 -10.72
N THR A 394 2.81 0.57 -10.57
CA THR A 394 2.44 1.65 -11.50
C THR A 394 3.40 1.77 -12.67
N LEU A 395 2.87 1.72 -13.89
CA LEU A 395 3.57 2.16 -15.09
C LEU A 395 3.69 3.69 -15.06
N VAL A 396 4.92 4.20 -15.11
CA VAL A 396 5.18 5.64 -15.18
C VAL A 396 5.63 5.95 -16.60
N MET A 397 4.95 6.90 -17.26
CA MET A 397 5.39 7.41 -18.56
C MET A 397 6.74 8.13 -18.40
N PRO A 398 7.79 7.72 -19.13
CA PRO A 398 9.06 8.42 -19.10
C PRO A 398 8.94 9.83 -19.70
N GLN A 399 9.78 10.76 -19.22
CA GLN A 399 9.91 12.11 -19.80
C GLN A 399 10.46 11.99 -21.23
N GLY A 400 9.56 12.04 -22.20
CA GLY A 400 9.83 11.74 -23.62
C GLY A 400 8.72 10.95 -24.33
N GLY A 401 7.68 10.54 -23.60
CA GLY A 401 6.50 9.89 -24.19
C GLY A 401 6.65 8.37 -24.38
N LEU A 402 5.65 7.78 -25.02
CA LEU A 402 5.55 6.33 -25.26
C LEU A 402 6.76 5.78 -26.01
N SER A 403 7.39 6.58 -26.89
CA SER A 403 8.57 6.23 -27.70
C SER A 403 9.84 5.92 -26.91
N LYS A 404 9.85 6.06 -25.57
CA LYS A 404 10.98 5.63 -24.72
C LYS A 404 10.69 4.38 -23.87
N LEU A 405 9.45 3.87 -23.89
CA LEU A 405 9.14 2.58 -23.27
C LEU A 405 9.70 1.47 -24.17
N GLY A 406 10.48 0.53 -23.63
CA GLY A 406 11.37 -0.36 -24.39
C GLY A 406 10.73 -1.00 -25.63
N PHE A 407 9.49 -1.50 -25.48
CA PHE A 407 8.71 -2.07 -26.58
C PHE A 407 8.36 -1.08 -27.70
N PHE A 408 8.08 0.19 -27.36
CA PHE A 408 7.72 1.26 -28.30
C PHE A 408 8.92 2.06 -28.81
N ALA A 409 10.10 1.91 -28.18
CA ALA A 409 11.31 2.63 -28.56
C ALA A 409 11.83 2.26 -29.96
N GLN A 410 11.56 1.04 -30.43
CA GLN A 410 12.00 0.59 -31.75
C GLN A 410 11.24 1.26 -32.92
N LYS A 411 10.01 1.77 -32.70
CA LYS A 411 9.23 2.43 -33.78
C LYS A 411 9.80 3.79 -34.18
N ALA A 412 10.53 4.47 -33.30
CA ALA A 412 11.07 5.81 -33.56
C ALA A 412 12.34 5.81 -34.46
N GLN A 413 12.97 4.66 -34.72
CA GLN A 413 14.20 4.56 -35.51
C GLN A 413 13.99 4.27 -37.01
N LYS A 414 12.76 4.34 -37.52
CA LYS A 414 12.47 4.25 -38.96
C LYS A 414 11.98 5.60 -39.52
N GLU A 415 12.81 6.63 -39.43
CA GLU A 415 12.75 7.69 -40.43
C GLU A 415 13.49 7.22 -41.69
N PRO A 416 12.93 7.39 -42.90
CA PRO A 416 13.64 7.08 -44.12
C PRO A 416 14.84 8.02 -44.21
N ILE A 417 16.03 7.44 -44.33
CA ILE A 417 17.25 8.17 -44.71
C ILE A 417 16.92 8.89 -46.01
N LEU A 418 16.63 10.20 -45.94
CA LEU A 418 16.67 11.06 -47.11
C LEU A 418 18.11 10.96 -47.62
N GLN A 419 18.28 10.38 -48.80
CA GLN A 419 19.56 10.43 -49.49
C GLN A 419 19.94 11.91 -49.63
N PRO A 420 21.18 12.30 -49.32
CA PRO A 420 21.61 13.67 -49.55
C PRO A 420 21.51 13.95 -51.04
N GLU A 421 20.67 14.92 -51.36
CA GLU A 421 20.56 15.52 -52.67
C GLU A 421 21.98 15.97 -53.09
N LYS A 422 22.42 15.52 -54.26
CA LYS A 422 23.77 15.77 -54.74
C LYS A 422 24.04 17.27 -54.78
N GLU A 423 25.12 17.64 -54.12
CA GLU A 423 25.73 18.96 -54.04
C GLU A 423 26.24 19.40 -55.43
N HIS A 424 25.34 19.66 -56.38
CA HIS A 424 25.70 20.20 -57.71
C HIS A 424 24.66 21.16 -58.32
N ASP A 425 23.49 21.35 -57.71
CA ASP A 425 22.45 22.24 -58.25
C ASP A 425 22.30 23.60 -57.51
N VAL A 426 23.16 23.89 -56.52
CA VAL A 426 23.11 25.16 -55.77
C VAL A 426 23.96 26.27 -56.40
N GLU A 427 25.01 25.94 -57.16
CA GLU A 427 25.89 26.96 -57.77
C GLU A 427 25.28 27.66 -59.00
N LEU A 428 24.31 27.06 -59.71
CA LEU A 428 23.70 27.71 -60.88
C LEU A 428 22.60 28.75 -60.52
N LYS A 429 22.05 28.72 -59.30
CA LYS A 429 21.01 29.68 -58.87
C LYS A 429 21.57 30.98 -58.30
N LEU A 430 22.80 30.96 -57.76
CA LEU A 430 23.45 32.13 -57.17
C LEU A 430 24.09 33.08 -58.21
N LEU A 431 24.31 32.64 -59.45
CA LEU A 431 24.88 33.48 -60.51
C LEU A 431 23.85 34.23 -61.37
N SER A 432 22.54 34.00 -61.21
CA SER A 432 21.50 34.69 -62.01
C SER A 432 20.76 35.83 -61.30
N SER A 433 21.08 36.12 -60.02
CA SER A 433 20.30 37.07 -59.20
C SER A 433 21.00 38.37 -58.80
N CYS A 434 22.20 38.67 -59.35
CA CYS A 434 22.80 40.00 -59.23
C CYS A 434 22.76 40.72 -60.59
N SER A 435 21.68 41.45 -60.83
CA SER A 435 21.57 42.48 -61.88
C SER A 435 20.92 43.72 -61.27
N ILE A 436 21.71 44.80 -61.25
CA ILE A 436 21.44 46.19 -60.82
C ILE A 436 21.47 46.43 -59.31
#